data_AF-A0A368F7U8-F1
#
_entry.id   AF-A0A368F7U8-F1
#
_cell.length_a   1.000
_cell.length_b   1.000
_cell.length_c   1.000
_cell.angle_alpha   90.00
_cell.angle_beta   90.00
_cell.angle_gamma   90.00
#
_symmetry.space_group_name_H-M   'P 1'
#
loop_
_entity.id
_entity.type
_entity.pdbx_description
1 polymer ?
#
loop_
_entity_poly.entity_id
_entity_poly.type
_entity_poly.pdbx_seq_one_letter_code
_entity_poly.pdbx_strand_id
1 'polypeptide(L)'
;MGAYMIQFGYRHYRWSKQKNPEEEPKLPRFNPFVFLPPAICDIIGTSVMYIGLNLTTASSYQMLRGALIVCTGLLSIFMVGAKIPGFKWMGMLLVVLGLVVVGVTDILCGDHIEHSKQDIIVGDVLCVVAQVFVALQLVLEQKYMAKYDVEPLFAVGLEGIYGLVLLIIALVPLYYIHVPPVFSTNPQGRLEKHRDHLPISGPGKYS
;
A
#
# COMPACT_ATOMS: atom_id res chain seq x y z
N MET A 1 7.90 27.13 -30.84
CA MET A 1 6.94 26.01 -30.71
C MET A 1 7.37 24.75 -31.49
N GLY A 2 7.94 24.85 -32.70
CA GLY A 2 8.38 23.67 -33.48
C GLY A 2 9.40 22.75 -32.79
N ALA A 3 10.37 23.28 -32.04
CA ALA A 3 11.37 22.48 -31.33
C ALA A 3 10.76 21.59 -30.22
N TYR A 4 9.68 22.03 -29.58
CA TYR A 4 8.98 21.25 -28.56
C TYR A 4 8.17 20.11 -29.18
N MET A 5 7.60 20.30 -30.37
CA MET A 5 6.88 19.23 -31.09
C MET A 5 7.85 18.17 -31.63
N ILE A 6 9.05 18.58 -32.06
CA ILE A 6 10.11 17.66 -32.49
C ILE A 6 10.63 16.87 -31.28
N GLN A 7 10.88 17.51 -30.14
CA GLN A 7 11.27 16.80 -28.90
C GLN A 7 10.17 15.88 -28.39
N PHE A 8 8.91 16.31 -28.43
CA PHE A 8 7.77 15.49 -28.02
C PHE A 8 7.60 14.28 -28.95
N GLY A 9 7.72 14.48 -30.26
CA GLY A 9 7.71 13.41 -31.26
C GLY A 9 8.89 12.45 -31.11
N TYR A 10 10.10 12.96 -30.88
CA TYR A 10 11.29 12.13 -30.67
C TYR A 10 11.21 11.31 -29.38
N ARG A 11 10.65 11.91 -28.31
CA ARG A 11 10.41 11.23 -27.03
C ARG A 11 9.31 10.17 -27.16
N HIS A 12 8.24 10.45 -27.89
CA HIS A 12 7.15 9.50 -28.14
C HIS A 12 7.59 8.37 -29.07
N TYR A 13 8.42 8.68 -30.07
CA TYR A 13 9.05 7.70 -30.96
C TYR A 13 10.01 6.78 -30.20
N ARG A 14 10.83 7.32 -29.29
CA ARG A 14 11.72 6.53 -28.42
C ARG A 14 10.94 5.66 -27.42
N TRP A 15 9.78 6.13 -26.94
CA TRP A 15 8.88 5.34 -26.09
C TRP A 15 8.20 4.20 -26.86
N SER A 16 7.86 4.42 -28.13
CA SER A 16 7.32 3.39 -29.01
C SER A 16 8.38 2.35 -29.42
N LYS A 17 9.65 2.75 -29.54
CA LYS A 17 10.78 1.87 -29.88
C LYS A 17 11.39 1.11 -28.67
N GLN A 18 11.04 1.51 -27.44
CA GLN A 18 11.39 0.80 -26.20
C GLN A 18 10.45 -0.39 -25.94
N LYS A 19 9.36 -0.53 -26.69
CA LYS A 19 8.70 -1.83 -26.88
C LYS A 19 9.56 -2.65 -27.84
N ASN A 20 10.63 -3.24 -27.31
CA ASN A 20 11.34 -4.28 -28.05
C ASN A 20 10.32 -5.39 -28.39
N PRO A 21 10.40 -5.98 -29.60
CA PRO A 21 9.58 -7.11 -29.99
C PRO A 21 9.75 -8.23 -28.96
N GLU A 22 8.63 -8.87 -28.59
CA GLU A 22 8.50 -10.01 -27.68
C GLU A 22 9.75 -10.91 -27.65
N GLU A 23 10.72 -10.59 -26.80
CA GLU A 23 11.73 -11.57 -26.39
C GLU A 23 10.99 -12.52 -25.46
N GLU A 24 10.78 -13.75 -25.93
CA GLU A 24 10.22 -14.82 -25.13
C GLU A 24 10.91 -14.85 -23.75
N PRO A 25 10.14 -14.88 -22.64
CA PRO A 25 10.70 -14.75 -21.31
C PRO A 25 11.63 -15.93 -21.07
N LYS A 26 12.94 -15.70 -21.17
CA LYS A 26 13.97 -16.65 -20.73
C LYS A 26 13.79 -16.82 -19.25
N LEU A 27 13.00 -17.83 -18.84
CA LEU A 27 12.79 -18.23 -17.45
C LEU A 27 14.16 -18.31 -16.76
N PRO A 28 14.54 -17.30 -15.97
CA PRO A 28 15.73 -17.41 -15.17
C PRO A 28 15.41 -18.46 -14.12
N ARG A 29 16.38 -19.33 -13.87
CA ARG A 29 16.29 -20.37 -12.86
C ARG A 29 16.29 -19.71 -11.48
N PHE A 30 15.16 -19.15 -11.08
CA PHE A 30 15.00 -18.44 -9.81
C PHE A 30 14.79 -19.41 -8.68
N ASN A 31 15.43 -19.12 -7.54
CA ASN A 31 14.95 -19.64 -6.28
C ASN A 31 13.63 -18.93 -5.95
N PRO A 32 12.50 -19.64 -5.85
CA PRO A 32 11.20 -19.01 -5.59
C PRO A 32 11.14 -18.29 -4.23
N PHE A 33 12.08 -18.60 -3.33
CA PHE A 33 12.28 -17.92 -2.05
C PHE A 33 12.68 -16.45 -2.16
N VAL A 34 13.14 -15.96 -3.31
CA VAL A 34 13.56 -14.55 -3.48
C VAL A 34 12.37 -13.58 -3.43
N PHE A 35 11.16 -14.05 -3.77
CA PHE A 35 9.92 -13.25 -3.72
C PHE A 35 9.18 -13.37 -2.37
N LEU A 36 9.69 -14.17 -1.45
CA LEU A 36 9.10 -14.33 -0.11
C LEU A 36 9.27 -13.07 0.77
N PRO A 37 10.44 -12.38 0.79
CA PRO A 37 10.60 -11.14 1.56
C PRO A 37 9.64 -10.01 1.19
N PRO A 38 9.42 -9.67 -0.10
CA PRO A 38 8.44 -8.64 -0.45
C PRO A 38 7.00 -9.06 -0.12
N ALA A 39 6.62 -10.34 -0.34
CA ALA A 39 5.30 -10.84 0.04
C ALA A 39 5.02 -10.78 1.56
N ILE A 40 6.00 -11.11 2.40
CA ILE A 40 5.86 -11.00 3.87
C ILE A 40 5.75 -9.52 4.27
N CYS A 41 6.55 -8.66 3.64
CA CYS A 41 6.53 -7.23 3.89
C CYS A 41 5.17 -6.61 3.50
N ASP A 42 4.57 -7.05 2.39
CA ASP A 42 3.23 -6.65 1.95
C ASP A 42 2.15 -7.04 2.95
N ILE A 43 2.15 -8.30 3.41
CA ILE A 43 1.15 -8.79 4.36
C ILE A 43 1.26 -8.05 5.69
N ILE A 44 2.49 -7.82 6.19
CA ILE A 44 2.70 -7.05 7.42
C ILE A 44 2.26 -5.60 7.21
N GLY A 45 2.68 -4.96 6.13
CA GLY A 45 2.34 -3.57 5.80
C GLY A 45 0.83 -3.38 5.70
N THR A 46 0.14 -4.21 4.94
CA THR A 46 -1.31 -4.16 4.76
C THR A 46 -2.08 -4.45 6.04
N SER A 47 -1.60 -5.39 6.87
CA SER A 47 -2.24 -5.71 8.17
C SER A 47 -2.13 -4.55 9.16
N VAL A 48 -0.92 -3.98 9.32
CA VAL A 48 -0.69 -2.83 10.20
C VAL A 48 -1.47 -1.61 9.70
N MET A 49 -1.54 -1.43 8.37
CA MET A 49 -2.32 -0.39 7.73
C MET A 49 -3.82 -0.54 7.99
N TYR A 50 -4.36 -1.76 7.94
CA TYR A 50 -5.77 -2.03 8.25
C TYR A 50 -6.12 -1.67 9.70
N ILE A 51 -5.23 -1.98 10.65
CA ILE A 51 -5.39 -1.57 12.06
C ILE A 51 -5.33 -0.04 12.17
N GLY A 52 -4.43 0.61 11.42
CA GLY A 52 -4.32 2.07 11.37
C GLY A 52 -5.61 2.74 10.88
N LEU A 53 -6.21 2.24 9.79
CA LEU A 53 -7.48 2.74 9.23
C LEU A 53 -8.67 2.65 10.21
N ASN A 54 -8.60 1.73 11.17
CA ASN A 54 -9.63 1.59 12.20
C ASN A 54 -9.47 2.62 13.35
N LEU A 55 -8.31 3.25 13.48
CA LEU A 55 -7.98 4.21 14.54
C LEU A 55 -7.88 5.66 14.01
N THR A 56 -7.57 5.84 12.71
CA THR A 56 -7.50 7.16 12.06
C THR A 56 -8.65 7.39 11.07
N THR A 57 -8.75 8.60 10.54
CA THR A 57 -9.72 8.96 9.50
C THR A 57 -9.26 8.53 8.11
N ALA A 58 -10.21 8.20 7.23
CA ALA A 58 -9.90 7.83 5.84
C ALA A 58 -9.18 8.94 5.06
N SER A 59 -9.33 10.21 5.46
CA SER A 59 -8.69 11.38 4.84
C SER A 59 -7.18 11.42 5.13
N SER A 60 -6.79 11.26 6.40
CA SER A 60 -5.39 11.22 6.83
C SER A 60 -4.66 10.02 6.21
N TYR A 61 -5.34 8.89 6.03
CA TYR A 61 -4.81 7.72 5.30
C TYR A 61 -4.44 8.02 3.83
N GLN A 62 -5.33 8.69 3.10
CA GLN A 62 -5.08 9.07 1.70
C GLN A 62 -3.92 10.07 1.58
N MET A 63 -3.79 10.99 2.54
CA MET A 63 -2.66 11.91 2.63
C MET A 63 -1.35 11.14 2.81
N LEU A 64 -1.29 10.24 3.79
CA LEU A 64 -0.13 9.42 4.05
C LEU A 64 0.23 8.57 2.81
N ARG A 65 -0.77 8.21 1.99
CA ARG A 65 -0.52 7.54 0.71
C ARG A 65 0.26 8.38 -0.30
N GLY A 66 0.21 9.70 -0.22
CA GLY A 66 1.11 10.59 -0.95
C GLY A 66 2.53 10.57 -0.37
N ALA A 67 2.67 10.43 0.94
CA ALA A 67 3.95 10.40 1.65
C ALA A 67 4.77 9.16 1.31
N LEU A 68 4.10 8.02 1.07
CA LEU A 68 4.75 6.78 0.63
C LEU A 68 5.57 6.99 -0.65
N ILE A 69 5.10 7.84 -1.58
CA ILE A 69 5.77 8.10 -2.87
C ILE A 69 7.12 8.77 -2.62
N VAL A 70 7.15 9.73 -1.70
CA VAL A 70 8.38 10.45 -1.31
C VAL A 70 9.33 9.51 -0.56
N CYS A 71 8.83 8.77 0.43
CA CYS A 71 9.66 7.82 1.20
C CYS A 71 10.26 6.73 0.31
N THR A 72 9.45 6.11 -0.55
CA THR A 72 9.90 5.10 -1.53
C THR A 72 10.91 5.69 -2.50
N GLY A 73 10.69 6.93 -2.96
CA GLY A 73 11.62 7.64 -3.84
C GLY A 73 12.99 7.87 -3.19
N LEU A 74 13.02 8.31 -1.93
CA LEU A 74 14.26 8.51 -1.17
C LEU A 74 14.97 7.19 -0.86
N LEU A 75 14.22 6.17 -0.40
CA LEU A 75 14.75 4.82 -0.15
C LEU A 75 15.29 4.17 -1.42
N SER A 76 14.69 4.42 -2.58
CA SER A 76 15.16 3.94 -3.88
C SER A 76 16.53 4.52 -4.24
N ILE A 77 16.77 5.82 -3.98
CA ILE A 77 18.10 6.42 -4.15
C ILE A 77 19.11 5.73 -3.21
N PHE A 78 18.72 5.45 -1.96
CA PHE A 78 19.62 4.86 -0.96
C PHE A 78 19.94 3.37 -1.19
N MET A 79 18.92 2.51 -1.37
CA MET A 79 19.08 1.05 -1.47
C MET A 79 19.39 0.52 -2.88
N VAL A 80 18.94 1.23 -3.92
CA VAL A 80 19.10 0.84 -5.34
C VAL A 80 20.15 1.71 -6.04
N GLY A 81 20.48 2.89 -5.51
CA GLY A 81 21.41 3.81 -6.17
C GLY A 81 20.84 4.42 -7.45
N ALA A 82 19.51 4.55 -7.52
CA ALA A 82 18.82 5.01 -8.72
C ALA A 82 19.21 6.46 -9.07
N LYS A 83 19.66 6.69 -10.32
CA LYS A 83 19.91 8.04 -10.84
C LYS A 83 18.62 8.67 -11.32
N ILE A 84 18.10 9.61 -10.55
CA ILE A 84 16.85 10.32 -10.86
C ILE A 84 17.15 11.56 -11.72
N PRO A 85 16.67 11.64 -12.98
CA PRO A 85 16.81 12.85 -13.81
C PRO A 85 16.07 14.04 -13.18
N GLY A 86 16.59 15.26 -13.37
CA GLY A 86 16.09 16.48 -12.71
C GLY A 86 14.59 16.78 -12.88
N PHE A 87 13.96 16.31 -13.97
CA PHE A 87 12.51 16.44 -14.15
C PHE A 87 11.68 15.66 -13.13
N LYS A 88 12.18 14.51 -12.66
CA LYS A 88 11.51 13.72 -11.60
C LYS A 88 11.70 14.36 -10.22
N TRP A 89 12.79 15.10 -10.01
CA TRP A 89 13.00 15.92 -8.81
C TRP A 89 11.93 17.01 -8.67
N MET A 90 11.55 17.66 -9.77
CA MET A 90 10.44 18.62 -9.75
C MET A 90 9.12 17.98 -9.29
N GLY A 91 8.82 16.77 -9.74
CA GLY A 91 7.67 16.01 -9.26
C GLY A 91 7.76 15.66 -7.78
N MET A 92 8.95 15.25 -7.31
CA MET A 92 9.17 14.93 -5.90
C MET A 92 9.00 16.17 -5.01
N LEU A 93 9.50 17.34 -5.42
CA LEU A 93 9.28 18.60 -4.70
C LEU A 93 7.81 18.99 -4.65
N LEU A 94 7.07 18.83 -5.75
CA LEU A 94 5.64 19.11 -5.79
C LEU A 94 4.86 18.22 -4.81
N VAL A 95 5.20 16.93 -4.74
CA VAL A 95 4.56 16.00 -3.79
C VAL A 95 4.89 16.40 -2.35
N VAL A 96 6.13 16.78 -2.06
CA VAL A 96 6.51 17.29 -0.71
C VAL A 96 5.72 18.53 -0.34
N LEU A 97 5.54 19.49 -1.26
CA LEU A 97 4.69 20.67 -1.02
C LEU A 97 3.24 20.28 -0.75
N GLY A 98 2.68 19.35 -1.55
CA GLY A 98 1.35 18.82 -1.33
C GLY A 98 1.20 18.18 0.05
N LEU A 99 2.18 17.40 0.49
CA LEU A 99 2.18 16.76 1.81
C LEU A 99 2.25 17.76 2.96
N VAL A 100 3.05 18.82 2.81
CA VAL A 100 3.11 19.89 3.83
C VAL A 100 1.76 20.59 3.92
N VAL A 101 1.12 20.91 2.79
CA VAL A 101 -0.20 21.57 2.80
C VAL A 101 -1.26 20.67 3.44
N VAL A 102 -1.36 19.41 3.00
CA VAL A 102 -2.39 18.49 3.52
C VAL A 102 -2.12 18.17 5.00
N GLY A 103 -0.86 18.05 5.43
CA GLY A 103 -0.50 17.79 6.82
C GLY A 103 -0.78 18.99 7.74
N VAL A 104 -0.57 20.21 7.26
CA VAL A 104 -0.97 21.42 7.97
C VAL A 104 -2.50 21.50 8.06
N THR A 105 -3.23 21.16 7.00
CA THR A 105 -4.70 21.11 7.03
C THR A 105 -5.21 20.06 8.01
N ASP A 106 -4.59 18.89 8.10
CA ASP A 106 -4.98 17.83 9.04
C ASP A 106 -4.82 18.28 10.52
N ILE A 107 -3.72 18.97 10.84
CA ILE A 107 -3.49 19.52 12.19
C ILE A 107 -4.45 20.67 12.53
N LEU A 108 -4.75 21.57 11.57
CA LEU A 108 -5.62 22.74 11.81
C LEU A 108 -7.11 22.40 11.76
N CYS A 109 -7.53 21.51 10.86
CA CYS A 109 -8.93 21.09 10.67
C CYS A 109 -9.26 19.78 11.39
N GLY A 110 -8.33 19.24 12.20
CA GLY A 110 -8.58 18.15 13.15
C GLY A 110 -9.55 18.59 14.24
N ASP A 111 -10.81 18.76 13.85
CA ASP A 111 -11.87 19.37 14.65
C ASP A 111 -12.47 18.36 15.64
N HIS A 112 -13.08 18.91 16.69
CA HIS A 112 -13.56 18.28 17.92
C HIS A 112 -14.61 17.17 17.72
N ILE A 113 -14.19 15.99 17.28
CA ILE A 113 -14.98 14.77 17.41
C ILE A 113 -14.55 14.11 18.72
N GLU A 114 -15.52 13.72 19.56
CA GLU A 114 -15.40 13.04 20.86
C GLU A 114 -14.70 11.66 20.80
N HIS A 115 -13.80 11.44 19.83
CA HIS A 115 -12.76 10.43 19.87
C HIS A 115 -11.48 11.09 20.36
N SER A 116 -10.78 10.45 21.30
CA SER A 116 -9.60 11.04 21.92
C SER A 116 -8.61 11.41 20.81
N LYS A 117 -8.17 12.68 20.73
CA LYS A 117 -7.16 13.13 19.74
C LYS A 117 -5.94 12.20 19.73
N GLN A 118 -5.66 11.55 20.87
CA GLN A 118 -4.64 10.51 21.00
C GLN A 118 -4.87 9.30 20.10
N ASP A 119 -6.10 8.83 19.90
CA ASP A 119 -6.41 7.66 19.08
C ASP A 119 -6.09 7.91 17.61
N ILE A 120 -6.45 9.10 17.11
CA ILE A 120 -6.17 9.52 15.73
C ILE A 120 -4.66 9.64 15.52
N ILE A 121 -3.94 10.29 16.44
CA ILE A 121 -2.47 10.44 16.36
C ILE A 121 -1.78 9.07 16.41
N VAL A 122 -2.24 8.15 17.27
CA VAL A 122 -1.72 6.78 17.34
C VAL A 122 -1.99 6.04 16.03
N GLY A 123 -3.18 6.20 15.44
CA GLY A 123 -3.54 5.65 14.14
C GLY A 123 -2.65 6.18 13.01
N ASP A 124 -2.34 7.47 13.00
CA ASP A 124 -1.46 8.09 12.01
C ASP A 124 -0.02 7.61 12.13
N VAL A 125 0.53 7.53 13.35
CA VAL A 125 1.87 6.98 13.60
C VAL A 125 1.93 5.53 13.15
N LEU A 126 0.91 4.73 13.45
CA LEU A 126 0.83 3.34 13.02
C LEU A 126 0.76 3.22 11.49
N CYS A 127 0.01 4.11 10.82
CA CYS A 127 -0.03 4.18 9.36
C CYS A 127 1.32 4.57 8.75
N VAL A 128 2.06 5.50 9.35
CA VAL A 128 3.42 5.87 8.90
C VAL A 128 4.35 4.67 8.99
N VAL A 129 4.31 3.90 10.09
CA VAL A 129 5.10 2.68 10.24
C VAL A 129 4.71 1.64 9.17
N ALA A 130 3.42 1.44 8.92
CA ALA A 130 2.94 0.55 7.86
C ALA A 130 3.50 0.93 6.48
N GLN A 131 3.57 2.24 6.20
CA GLN A 131 4.07 2.75 4.93
C GLN A 131 5.56 2.55 4.73
N VAL A 132 6.34 2.42 5.80
CA VAL A 132 7.76 2.04 5.67
C VAL A 132 7.88 0.61 5.14
N PHE A 133 7.01 -0.31 5.58
CA PHE A 133 6.98 -1.68 5.04
C PHE A 133 6.54 -1.69 3.57
N VAL A 134 5.47 -0.97 3.23
CA VAL A 134 5.03 -0.83 1.83
C VAL A 134 6.13 -0.22 0.95
N ALA A 135 6.80 0.83 1.43
CA ALA A 135 7.93 1.44 0.72
C ALA A 135 9.10 0.47 0.55
N LEU A 136 9.39 -0.34 1.57
CA LEU A 136 10.44 -1.35 1.51
C LEU A 136 10.14 -2.42 0.46
N GLN A 137 8.90 -2.93 0.40
CA GLN A 137 8.46 -3.85 -0.65
C GLN A 137 8.66 -3.25 -2.05
N LEU A 138 8.18 -2.02 -2.27
CA LEU A 138 8.34 -1.33 -3.56
C LEU A 138 9.81 -1.15 -3.95
N VAL A 139 10.70 -0.83 -2.99
CA VAL A 139 12.14 -0.68 -3.25
C VAL A 139 12.82 -2.03 -3.47
N LEU A 140 12.40 -3.08 -2.78
CA LEU A 140 12.87 -4.43 -3.00
C LEU A 140 12.49 -4.91 -4.41
N GLU A 141 11.25 -4.72 -4.84
CA GLU A 141 10.80 -5.01 -6.20
C GLU A 141 11.64 -4.26 -7.24
N GLN A 142 11.84 -2.95 -7.05
CA GLN A 142 12.70 -2.15 -7.92
C GLN A 142 14.13 -2.70 -7.98
N LYS A 143 14.68 -3.13 -6.84
CA LYS A 143 16.02 -3.71 -6.77
C LYS A 143 16.11 -5.06 -7.48
N TYR A 144 15.08 -5.90 -7.35
CA TYR A 144 15.05 -7.20 -7.99
C TYR A 144 14.90 -7.09 -9.50
N MET A 145 14.00 -6.23 -9.98
CA MET A 145 13.85 -5.95 -11.41
C MET A 145 15.10 -5.31 -12.03
N ALA A 146 15.86 -4.53 -11.26
CA ALA A 146 17.12 -3.98 -11.74
C ALA A 146 18.24 -5.04 -11.85
N LYS A 147 18.16 -6.13 -11.08
CA LYS A 147 19.18 -7.20 -11.05
C LYS A 147 18.85 -8.37 -11.97
N TYR A 148 17.57 -8.66 -12.12
CA TYR A 148 17.08 -9.78 -12.88
C TYR A 148 16.17 -9.24 -13.97
N ASP A 149 16.49 -9.55 -15.23
CA ASP A 149 15.75 -9.10 -16.42
C ASP A 149 14.44 -9.89 -16.56
N VAL A 150 13.59 -9.78 -15.55
CA VAL A 150 12.25 -10.37 -15.49
C VAL A 150 11.21 -9.33 -15.82
N GLU A 151 10.18 -9.79 -16.52
CA GLU A 151 9.00 -8.97 -16.76
C GLU A 151 8.31 -8.62 -15.42
N PRO A 152 8.13 -7.32 -15.10
CA PRO A 152 7.51 -6.88 -13.85
C PRO A 152 6.16 -7.55 -13.57
N LEU A 153 5.38 -7.76 -14.64
CA LEU A 153 4.03 -8.32 -14.54
C LEU A 153 4.05 -9.77 -14.06
N PHE A 154 5.04 -10.55 -14.49
CA PHE A 154 5.21 -11.92 -14.04
C PHE A 154 5.75 -11.99 -12.61
N ALA A 155 6.70 -11.12 -12.26
CA ALA A 155 7.28 -11.03 -10.93
C ALA A 155 6.22 -10.71 -9.85
N VAL A 156 5.40 -9.67 -10.09
CA VAL A 156 4.32 -9.30 -9.16
C VAL A 156 3.20 -10.35 -9.13
N GLY A 157 2.95 -11.04 -10.26
CA GLY A 157 1.99 -12.13 -10.32
C GLY A 157 2.39 -13.32 -9.44
N LEU A 158 3.67 -13.71 -9.46
CA LEU A 158 4.20 -14.74 -8.57
C LEU A 158 4.17 -14.31 -7.11
N GLU A 159 4.57 -13.07 -6.79
CA GLU A 159 4.47 -12.51 -5.44
C GLU A 159 3.04 -12.56 -4.92
N GLY A 160 2.05 -12.18 -5.75
CA GLY A 160 0.64 -12.27 -5.41
C GLY A 160 0.17 -13.70 -5.12
N ILE A 161 0.69 -14.70 -5.84
CA ILE A 161 0.39 -16.12 -5.55
C ILE A 161 0.99 -16.55 -4.21
N TYR A 162 2.24 -16.16 -3.91
CA TYR A 162 2.84 -16.42 -2.59
C TYR A 162 2.10 -15.70 -1.47
N GLY A 163 1.72 -14.44 -1.70
CA GLY A 163 0.91 -13.64 -0.79
C GLY A 163 -0.44 -14.29 -0.52
N LEU A 164 -1.12 -14.80 -1.56
CA LEU A 164 -2.39 -15.50 -1.44
C LEU A 164 -2.25 -16.80 -0.64
N VAL A 165 -1.20 -17.60 -0.87
CA VAL A 165 -0.94 -18.81 -0.09
C VAL A 165 -0.67 -18.47 1.38
N LEU A 166 0.19 -17.49 1.65
CA LEU A 166 0.47 -17.02 3.02
C LEU A 166 -0.78 -16.45 3.69
N LEU A 167 -1.62 -15.72 2.96
CA LEU A 167 -2.84 -15.12 3.48
C LEU A 167 -3.91 -16.18 3.77
N ILE A 168 -4.06 -17.22 2.94
CA ILE A 168 -4.93 -18.37 3.21
C ILE A 168 -4.46 -19.08 4.49
N ILE A 169 -3.15 -19.30 4.64
CA ILE A 169 -2.59 -19.89 5.86
C ILE A 169 -2.81 -18.97 7.06
N ALA A 170 -2.69 -17.65 6.91
CA ALA A 170 -2.90 -16.68 7.98
C ALA A 170 -4.38 -16.52 8.39
N LEU A 171 -5.32 -16.72 7.46
CA LEU A 171 -6.76 -16.70 7.74
C LEU A 171 -7.21 -17.84 8.65
N VAL A 172 -6.55 -19.01 8.57
CA VAL A 172 -6.85 -20.17 9.44
C VAL A 172 -6.71 -19.84 10.92
N PRO A 173 -5.57 -19.34 11.45
CA PRO A 173 -5.45 -18.94 12.84
C PRO A 173 -6.25 -17.68 13.19
N LEU A 174 -6.44 -16.75 12.24
CA LEU A 174 -7.23 -15.53 12.46
C LEU A 174 -8.73 -15.84 12.64
N TYR A 175 -9.23 -16.92 12.04
CA TYR A 175 -10.56 -17.46 12.31
C TYR A 175 -10.74 -17.99 13.74
N TYR A 176 -9.67 -18.48 14.37
CA TYR A 176 -9.71 -19.01 15.74
C TYR A 176 -9.49 -17.93 16.83
N ILE A 177 -8.97 -16.75 16.47
CA ILE A 177 -8.75 -15.62 17.37
C ILE A 177 -10.06 -14.83 17.54
N HIS A 178 -10.57 -14.77 18.78
CA HIS A 178 -11.72 -13.93 19.14
C HIS A 178 -11.28 -12.46 19.23
N VAL A 179 -12.00 -11.57 18.54
CA VAL A 179 -11.67 -10.14 18.52
C VAL A 179 -12.19 -9.42 19.77
N PRO A 180 -11.42 -8.44 20.31
CA PRO A 180 -11.88 -7.58 21.40
C PRO A 180 -13.10 -6.72 21.00
N PRO A 181 -13.98 -6.35 21.96
CA PRO A 181 -15.32 -5.80 21.71
C PRO A 181 -15.37 -4.42 21.03
N VAL A 182 -14.24 -3.79 20.74
CA VAL A 182 -14.16 -2.53 19.97
C VAL A 182 -14.47 -2.69 18.48
N PHE A 183 -14.49 -3.93 17.96
CA PHE A 183 -14.69 -4.21 16.53
C PHE A 183 -15.92 -5.08 16.20
N SER A 184 -16.81 -5.37 17.17
CA SER A 184 -18.03 -6.16 16.92
C SER A 184 -19.15 -5.88 17.94
N THR A 185 -20.31 -5.38 17.50
CA THR A 185 -21.56 -5.31 18.29
C THR A 185 -22.28 -6.66 18.25
N ASN A 186 -21.58 -7.74 18.59
CA ASN A 186 -22.12 -9.10 18.56
C ASN A 186 -21.74 -9.82 19.87
N PRO A 187 -22.68 -10.44 20.61
CA PRO A 187 -22.39 -11.12 21.89
C PRO A 187 -21.36 -12.26 21.79
N GLN A 188 -20.99 -12.67 20.57
CA GLN A 188 -20.06 -13.77 20.28
C GLN A 188 -18.69 -13.31 19.74
N GLY A 189 -18.42 -11.99 19.63
CA GLY A 189 -17.08 -11.49 19.30
C GLY A 189 -16.53 -11.94 17.95
N ARG A 190 -17.39 -12.09 16.92
CA ARG A 190 -17.00 -12.44 15.54
C ARG A 190 -17.32 -11.31 14.56
N LEU A 191 -16.52 -11.21 13.50
CA LEU A 191 -16.61 -10.18 12.44
C LEU A 191 -17.69 -10.49 11.39
N GLU A 192 -18.03 -11.76 11.18
CA GLU A 192 -19.05 -12.18 10.21
C GLU A 192 -20.38 -12.45 10.93
N LYS A 193 -21.44 -11.73 10.54
CA LYS A 193 -22.82 -12.10 10.84
C LYS A 193 -23.42 -12.68 9.56
N HIS A 194 -23.60 -13.99 9.51
CA HIS A 194 -24.41 -14.61 8.45
C HIS A 194 -25.82 -14.03 8.55
N ARG A 195 -26.21 -13.23 7.57
CA ARG A 195 -27.54 -12.62 7.50
C ARG A 195 -28.52 -13.70 7.07
N ASP A 196 -28.91 -14.55 8.01
CA ASP A 196 -30.01 -15.46 7.81
C ASP A 196 -31.28 -14.63 7.70
N HIS A 197 -31.76 -14.55 6.47
CA HIS A 197 -33.05 -14.01 6.11
C HIS A 197 -34.15 -14.89 6.72
N LEU A 198 -34.59 -14.58 7.93
CA LEU A 198 -35.86 -15.08 8.47
C LEU A 198 -36.65 -13.91 9.06
N PRO A 199 -37.77 -13.48 8.43
CA PRO A 199 -38.73 -12.62 9.08
C PRO A 199 -39.60 -13.52 9.97
N ILE A 200 -39.29 -13.61 11.25
CA ILE A 200 -40.25 -14.11 12.24
C ILE A 200 -40.46 -13.07 13.33
N SER A 201 -41.53 -12.31 13.09
CA SER A 201 -42.46 -11.66 14.02
C SER A 201 -42.34 -12.04 15.51
N GLY A 202 -42.27 -11.00 16.37
CA GLY A 202 -42.98 -10.92 17.66
C GLY A 202 -42.16 -11.15 18.96
N PRO A 203 -42.68 -10.73 20.13
CA PRO A 203 -42.53 -9.35 20.62
C PRO A 203 -42.00 -9.24 22.07
N GLY A 204 -41.43 -8.07 22.40
CA GLY A 204 -41.49 -7.47 23.73
C GLY A 204 -40.47 -7.92 24.78
N LYS A 205 -39.70 -6.95 25.29
CA LYS A 205 -39.82 -6.45 26.67
C LYS A 205 -38.78 -5.35 26.93
N TYR A 206 -39.31 -4.16 27.21
CA TYR A 206 -38.65 -3.13 28.01
C TYR A 206 -38.76 -3.54 29.49
N SER A 207 -37.66 -3.45 30.22
CA SER A 207 -37.59 -3.13 31.66
C SER A 207 -36.21 -2.57 31.95
#